data_AF-A0A949L4S1-F1
#
_entry.id   AF-A0A949L4S1-F1
#
_cell.length_a   1.000
_cell.length_b   1.000
_cell.length_c   1.000
_cell.angle_alpha   90.00
_cell.angle_beta   90.00
_cell.angle_gamma   90.00
#
_symmetry.space_group_name_H-M   'P 1'
#
loop_
_entity.id
_entity.type
_entity.pdbx_description
1 polymer ?
#
loop_
_entity_poly.entity_id
_entity_poly.type
_entity_poly.pdbx_seq_one_letter_code
_entity_poly.pdbx_strand_id
1 'polypeptide(L)'
;MRHKRIAIILIIIMLFTTATTFVGAQDGQEEMLISQRFSDMPDDWSTEALEKAVENGLITGSDGLIKPKDPLTRAQMATIINRAFGATNKASISNYTDVPGGAWYYEEMAKAVQMKTFLGDGNRLYPDNPITRQEAFLVLARALKIEVSSVEPSGFTDLDDIASWAKGEIYALINQGYIQGSGGKINPKQTITRAEFAQLMHNLIKTYIKEPGEYTDLPEGNVMVLVPGVAFVNTTVNGHLILGEGVDEDTVNLVNSLLTGRWIIRMQEASMKTVIGFVTDWSGLGHDNLNDMILAGLTKAKTDLNFDVRVIESDGDGDYLKDLTELAEEELELIISYGYTMADATKTAAENYPDQRFVIIDDNSIEMDNVMSISFKEHEGSFIVGVIAGLTTDTNVVGFIGGVQFALIDKFLYGYMAGVKSVNSDAEILFDYANSFTESDIGVTLATAQNNQNADVIFHAAGGTGLGVIEAAGESDFWAIGVDSDQSSLDPNHVLCSMVKRFDYAVYEAIKHVLEGSFVGGNMEYGLEEDAVGYMDGAGNVSNLIAESAELYKSKIISGEIIVPYDETTYDEFIQ
;
A
#
# COMPACT_ATOMS: atom_id res chain seq x y z
N MET A 1 -0.49 18.00 63.18
CA MET A 1 -0.88 19.29 62.58
C MET A 1 -0.70 19.21 61.07
N ARG A 2 -1.79 19.43 60.32
CA ARG A 2 -1.90 19.85 58.90
C ARG A 2 -1.21 19.01 57.79
N HIS A 3 -1.81 18.69 56.63
CA HIS A 3 -3.18 18.74 56.11
C HIS A 3 -3.20 18.26 54.62
N LYS A 4 -4.31 17.57 54.23
CA LYS A 4 -4.99 17.49 52.90
C LYS A 4 -4.40 16.58 51.80
N ARG A 5 -5.17 15.84 50.98
CA ARG A 5 -6.61 15.53 50.86
C ARG A 5 -6.74 14.26 49.99
N ILE A 6 -7.59 13.32 50.40
CA ILE A 6 -8.04 12.14 49.63
C ILE A 6 -9.40 12.49 49.01
N ALA A 7 -9.65 12.11 47.76
CA ALA A 7 -10.97 12.14 47.14
C ALA A 7 -11.25 10.77 46.50
N ILE A 8 -12.15 10.02 47.14
CA ILE A 8 -12.82 8.83 46.62
C ILE A 8 -14.25 9.28 46.30
N ILE A 9 -14.70 9.14 45.06
CA ILE A 9 -16.10 9.35 44.67
C ILE A 9 -16.73 7.98 44.45
N LEU A 10 -17.63 7.62 45.35
CA LEU A 10 -18.63 6.56 45.25
C LEU A 10 -19.80 7.09 44.40
N ILE A 11 -20.14 6.41 43.31
CA ILE A 11 -21.42 6.62 42.61
C ILE A 11 -22.37 5.51 43.02
N ILE A 12 -23.47 5.94 43.63
CA ILE A 12 -24.60 5.14 44.12
C ILE A 12 -25.54 4.86 42.94
N ILE A 13 -25.78 3.58 42.67
CA ILE A 13 -26.85 3.10 41.79
C ILE A 13 -28.16 3.20 42.57
N MET A 14 -29.06 4.09 42.14
CA MET A 14 -30.43 4.17 42.64
C MET A 14 -31.35 3.47 41.63
N LEU A 15 -31.76 2.25 41.99
CA LEU A 15 -32.89 1.54 41.41
C LEU A 15 -34.18 2.32 41.69
N PHE A 16 -34.89 2.73 40.63
CA PHE A 16 -36.32 3.01 40.71
C PHE A 16 -37.05 1.96 39.89
N THR A 17 -37.58 0.96 40.59
CA THR A 17 -38.61 0.06 40.12
C THR A 17 -39.97 0.71 40.39
N THR A 18 -40.73 0.98 39.33
CA THR A 18 -42.19 1.10 39.43
C THR A 18 -42.80 -0.02 38.63
N ALA A 19 -43.17 -1.08 39.34
CA ALA A 19 -44.04 -2.13 38.85
C ALA A 19 -45.40 -1.52 38.51
N THR A 20 -45.87 -1.75 37.30
CA THR A 20 -47.30 -1.76 36.98
C THR A 20 -47.65 -3.17 36.52
N THR A 21 -48.48 -3.84 37.32
CA THR A 21 -49.12 -5.10 36.99
C THR A 21 -50.18 -4.85 35.93
N PHE A 22 -50.15 -5.59 34.81
CA PHE A 22 -51.36 -5.85 34.04
C PHE A 22 -51.51 -7.35 33.80
N VAL A 23 -52.60 -7.87 34.38
CA VAL A 23 -53.17 -9.19 34.17
C VAL A 23 -53.83 -9.21 32.79
N GLY A 24 -53.82 -10.37 32.14
CA GLY A 24 -54.15 -10.54 30.73
C GLY A 24 -55.52 -10.04 30.26
N ALA A 25 -55.55 -9.69 28.98
CA ALA A 25 -56.69 -9.79 28.08
C ALA A 25 -56.14 -10.25 26.72
N GLN A 26 -56.58 -11.43 26.29
CA GLN A 26 -56.49 -11.90 24.90
C GLN A 26 -57.25 -10.96 23.97
N ASP A 27 -56.87 -11.02 22.69
CA ASP A 27 -57.55 -10.52 21.50
C ASP A 27 -57.50 -8.99 21.28
N GLY A 28 -56.72 -8.55 20.29
CA GLY A 28 -57.02 -7.28 19.62
C GLY A 28 -55.89 -6.43 19.03
N GLN A 29 -54.63 -6.88 18.93
CA GLN A 29 -53.57 -6.09 18.26
C GLN A 29 -52.57 -6.92 17.40
N GLU A 30 -53.01 -8.06 16.87
CA GLU A 30 -52.36 -8.73 15.72
C GLU A 30 -53.06 -8.31 14.42
N GLU A 31 -53.15 -7.00 14.14
CA GLU A 31 -53.65 -6.53 12.85
C GLU A 31 -53.26 -5.07 12.61
N MET A 32 -52.00 -4.83 12.21
CA MET A 32 -51.59 -3.77 11.26
C MET A 32 -50.06 -3.68 11.15
N LEU A 33 -49.50 -4.53 10.30
CA LEU A 33 -48.36 -4.21 9.43
C LEU A 33 -48.42 -5.24 8.30
N ILE A 34 -49.42 -5.09 7.43
CA ILE A 34 -49.34 -5.71 6.10
C ILE A 34 -48.17 -5.00 5.43
N SER A 35 -46.97 -5.58 5.51
CA SER A 35 -45.91 -5.24 4.56
C SER A 35 -46.57 -5.38 3.19
N GLN A 36 -46.58 -4.31 2.41
CA GLN A 36 -47.25 -4.27 1.13
C GLN A 36 -46.58 -5.31 0.23
N ARG A 37 -47.13 -6.53 0.20
CA ARG A 37 -46.61 -7.64 -0.60
C ARG A 37 -46.60 -7.17 -2.05
N PHE A 38 -45.44 -7.24 -2.70
CA PHE A 38 -45.29 -6.85 -4.11
C PHE A 38 -46.34 -7.59 -4.95
N SER A 39 -46.98 -6.89 -5.88
CA SER A 39 -48.11 -7.46 -6.64
C SER A 39 -47.70 -8.60 -7.57
N ASP A 40 -46.42 -8.71 -7.88
CA ASP A 40 -45.80 -9.77 -8.69
C ASP A 40 -44.97 -10.75 -7.86
N MET A 41 -45.13 -10.78 -6.53
CA MET A 41 -44.53 -11.81 -5.68
C MET A 41 -45.07 -13.18 -6.12
N PRO A 42 -44.19 -14.14 -6.50
CA PRO A 42 -44.63 -15.45 -6.93
C PRO A 42 -45.23 -16.25 -5.77
N ASP A 43 -45.97 -17.30 -6.11
CA ASP A 43 -46.46 -18.34 -5.19
C ASP A 43 -45.85 -19.69 -5.64
N ASP A 44 -44.52 -19.80 -5.50
CA ASP A 44 -43.72 -20.92 -5.97
C ASP A 44 -42.47 -21.14 -5.09
N TRP A 45 -41.52 -21.92 -5.59
CA TRP A 45 -40.28 -22.27 -4.90
C TRP A 45 -39.44 -21.06 -4.45
N SER A 46 -39.61 -19.90 -5.07
CA SER A 46 -38.80 -18.70 -4.80
C SER A 46 -39.43 -17.73 -3.80
N THR A 47 -40.70 -17.94 -3.41
CA THR A 47 -41.49 -17.01 -2.60
C THR A 47 -40.83 -16.72 -1.26
N GLU A 48 -40.46 -17.75 -0.51
CA GLU A 48 -39.85 -17.60 0.82
C GLU A 48 -38.52 -16.83 0.74
N ALA A 49 -37.67 -17.19 -0.23
CA ALA A 49 -36.38 -16.54 -0.39
C ALA A 49 -36.51 -15.06 -0.77
N LEU A 50 -37.46 -14.71 -1.64
CA LEU A 50 -37.74 -13.32 -2.00
C LEU A 50 -38.30 -12.52 -0.81
N GLU A 51 -39.23 -13.09 -0.05
CA GLU A 51 -39.78 -12.46 1.15
C GLU A 51 -38.68 -12.22 2.19
N LYS A 52 -37.79 -13.20 2.42
CA LYS A 52 -36.64 -13.04 3.31
C LYS A 52 -35.62 -12.03 2.80
N ALA A 53 -35.39 -11.96 1.50
CA ALA A 53 -34.49 -10.96 0.91
C ALA A 53 -35.05 -9.54 1.08
N VAL A 54 -36.37 -9.36 1.00
CA VAL A 54 -37.05 -8.07 1.24
C VAL A 54 -37.03 -7.71 2.72
N GLU A 55 -37.41 -8.65 3.61
CA GLU A 55 -37.41 -8.48 5.06
C GLU A 55 -36.03 -8.05 5.58
N ASN A 56 -34.98 -8.68 5.04
CA ASN A 56 -33.59 -8.34 5.38
C ASN A 56 -33.05 -7.13 4.62
N GLY A 57 -33.86 -6.44 3.82
CA GLY A 57 -33.46 -5.22 3.11
C GLY A 57 -32.42 -5.45 2.00
N LEU A 58 -32.20 -6.70 1.59
CA LEU A 58 -31.24 -7.07 0.56
C LEU A 58 -31.74 -6.60 -0.81
N ILE A 59 -33.01 -6.92 -1.09
CA ILE A 59 -33.68 -6.59 -2.34
C ILE A 59 -34.76 -5.56 -2.07
N THR A 60 -34.73 -4.48 -2.86
CA THR A 60 -35.80 -3.50 -2.94
C THR A 60 -36.53 -3.66 -4.28
N GLY A 61 -37.85 -3.50 -4.27
CA GLY A 61 -38.65 -3.41 -5.49
C GLY A 61 -38.65 -1.99 -6.06
N SER A 62 -39.29 -1.83 -7.21
CA SER A 62 -39.51 -0.56 -7.90
C SER A 62 -40.92 -0.54 -8.46
N ASP A 63 -41.62 0.59 -8.32
CA ASP A 63 -43.01 0.77 -8.77
C ASP A 63 -44.00 -0.27 -8.22
N GLY A 64 -43.77 -0.76 -6.99
CA GLY A 64 -44.60 -1.79 -6.36
C GLY A 64 -44.37 -3.21 -6.89
N LEU A 65 -43.31 -3.42 -7.69
CA LEU A 65 -42.93 -4.71 -8.26
C LEU A 65 -41.54 -5.17 -7.78
N ILE A 66 -41.36 -6.48 -7.60
CA ILE A 66 -40.08 -7.10 -7.26
C ILE A 66 -39.35 -7.67 -8.48
N LYS A 67 -40.07 -7.90 -9.58
CA LYS A 67 -39.59 -8.38 -10.88
C LYS A 67 -38.78 -9.68 -10.78
N PRO A 68 -39.37 -10.78 -10.26
CA PRO A 68 -38.62 -11.99 -9.89
C PRO A 68 -37.91 -12.67 -11.07
N LYS A 69 -38.45 -12.54 -12.28
CA LYS A 69 -37.93 -13.19 -13.50
C LYS A 69 -36.93 -12.34 -14.29
N ASP A 70 -36.74 -11.08 -13.91
CA ASP A 70 -35.82 -10.21 -14.62
C ASP A 70 -34.36 -10.61 -14.33
N PRO A 71 -33.46 -10.56 -15.34
CA PRO A 71 -32.03 -10.75 -15.13
C PRO A 71 -31.47 -9.69 -14.18
N LEU A 72 -30.56 -10.10 -13.29
CA LEU A 72 -29.77 -9.16 -12.51
C LEU A 72 -28.63 -8.59 -13.34
N THR A 73 -28.42 -7.28 -13.22
CA THR A 73 -27.18 -6.64 -13.66
C THR A 73 -26.07 -6.79 -12.61
N ARG A 74 -24.82 -6.63 -13.03
CA ARG A 74 -23.64 -6.66 -12.13
C ARG A 74 -23.76 -5.61 -11.01
N ALA A 75 -24.20 -4.39 -11.33
CA ALA A 75 -24.43 -3.32 -10.37
C ALA A 75 -25.53 -3.64 -9.34
N GLN A 76 -26.64 -4.23 -9.79
CA GLN A 76 -27.71 -4.64 -8.88
C GLN A 76 -27.24 -5.74 -7.94
N MET A 77 -26.46 -6.71 -8.43
CA MET A 77 -25.89 -7.75 -7.59
C MET A 77 -24.89 -7.19 -6.57
N ALA A 78 -23.97 -6.33 -7.00
CA ALA A 78 -23.03 -5.63 -6.12
C ALA A 78 -23.78 -4.94 -4.97
N THR A 79 -24.85 -4.21 -5.30
CA THR A 79 -25.71 -3.54 -4.30
C THR A 79 -26.30 -4.53 -3.29
N ILE A 80 -26.81 -5.68 -3.74
CA ILE A 80 -27.40 -6.69 -2.84
C ILE A 80 -26.33 -7.30 -1.93
N ILE A 81 -25.15 -7.60 -2.46
CA ILE A 81 -24.02 -8.13 -1.69
C ILE A 81 -23.54 -7.11 -0.66
N ASN A 82 -23.32 -5.86 -1.05
CA ASN A 82 -22.91 -4.81 -0.12
C ASN A 82 -23.88 -4.69 1.05
N ARG A 83 -25.19 -4.70 0.80
CA ARG A 83 -26.21 -4.68 1.85
C ARG A 83 -26.19 -5.92 2.73
N ALA A 84 -26.02 -7.10 2.13
CA ALA A 84 -25.99 -8.37 2.87
C ALA A 84 -24.81 -8.44 3.84
N PHE A 85 -23.69 -7.81 3.49
CA PHE A 85 -22.44 -7.85 4.26
C PHE A 85 -22.15 -6.54 5.03
N GLY A 86 -23.07 -5.56 4.98
CA GLY A 86 -22.93 -4.29 5.70
C GLY A 86 -21.85 -3.36 5.14
N ALA A 87 -21.50 -3.47 3.85
CA ALA A 87 -20.36 -2.77 3.28
C ALA A 87 -20.54 -1.25 3.21
N THR A 88 -19.54 -0.52 3.69
CA THR A 88 -19.56 0.95 3.77
C THR A 88 -18.34 1.60 3.11
N ASN A 89 -17.18 0.95 3.17
CA ASN A 89 -15.92 1.42 2.63
C ASN A 89 -15.87 1.31 1.11
N LYS A 90 -15.08 2.19 0.49
CA LYS A 90 -15.04 2.39 -0.95
C LYS A 90 -13.59 2.42 -1.42
N ALA A 91 -13.31 1.70 -2.50
CA ALA A 91 -12.07 1.85 -3.24
C ALA A 91 -12.15 3.07 -4.16
N SER A 92 -11.01 3.63 -4.54
CA SER A 92 -10.98 4.51 -5.71
C SER A 92 -11.27 3.69 -6.96
N ILE A 93 -12.22 4.15 -7.77
CA ILE A 93 -12.63 3.50 -9.02
C ILE A 93 -12.59 4.48 -10.21
N SER A 94 -11.86 5.60 -10.07
CA SER A 94 -11.77 6.65 -11.10
C SER A 94 -11.09 6.18 -12.39
N ASN A 95 -10.33 5.09 -12.32
CA ASN A 95 -9.71 4.42 -13.46
C ASN A 95 -10.70 3.61 -14.32
N TYR A 96 -11.90 3.29 -13.79
CA TYR A 96 -12.91 2.53 -14.53
C TYR A 96 -13.76 3.45 -15.41
N THR A 97 -13.67 3.25 -16.72
CA THR A 97 -14.25 4.14 -17.74
C THR A 97 -15.77 4.00 -17.90
N ASP A 98 -16.35 2.90 -17.43
CA ASP A 98 -17.77 2.57 -17.55
C ASP A 98 -18.57 2.74 -16.24
N VAL A 99 -17.94 3.35 -15.23
CA VAL A 99 -18.58 3.68 -13.95
C VAL A 99 -18.49 5.19 -13.72
N PRO A 100 -19.34 5.99 -14.37
CA PRO A 100 -19.27 7.45 -14.25
C PRO A 100 -19.68 7.90 -12.84
N GLY A 101 -19.01 8.91 -12.30
CA GLY A 101 -19.21 9.44 -10.93
C GLY A 101 -20.65 9.77 -10.55
N GLY A 102 -21.50 10.08 -11.54
CA GLY A 102 -22.93 10.37 -11.33
C GLY A 102 -23.87 9.16 -11.43
N ALA A 103 -23.37 7.96 -11.74
CA ALA A 103 -24.21 6.77 -11.82
C ALA A 103 -24.75 6.37 -10.44
N TRP A 104 -26.01 5.90 -10.40
CA TRP A 104 -26.64 5.44 -9.16
C TRP A 104 -25.87 4.31 -8.47
N TYR A 105 -25.15 3.51 -9.26
CA TYR A 105 -24.35 2.37 -8.80
C TYR A 105 -22.89 2.73 -8.52
N TYR A 106 -22.44 3.97 -8.74
CA TYR A 106 -21.01 4.33 -8.61
C TYR A 106 -20.46 3.90 -7.24
N GLU A 107 -21.15 4.28 -6.18
CA GLU A 107 -20.76 3.98 -4.81
C GLU A 107 -20.86 2.49 -4.48
N GLU A 108 -21.83 1.80 -5.05
CA GLU A 108 -22.02 0.36 -4.84
C GLU A 108 -20.93 -0.45 -5.56
N MET A 109 -20.50 0.00 -6.73
CA MET A 109 -19.36 -0.59 -7.42
C MET A 109 -18.05 -0.31 -6.68
N ALA A 110 -17.87 0.90 -6.13
CA ALA A 110 -16.69 1.25 -5.34
C ALA A 110 -16.56 0.36 -4.09
N LYS A 111 -17.66 0.09 -3.39
CA LYS A 111 -17.74 -0.87 -2.28
C LYS A 111 -17.46 -2.30 -2.72
N ALA A 112 -18.04 -2.74 -3.83
CA ALA A 112 -17.86 -4.10 -4.32
C ALA A 112 -16.41 -4.39 -4.75
N VAL A 113 -15.72 -3.39 -5.32
CA VAL A 113 -14.27 -3.43 -5.61
C VAL A 113 -13.48 -3.47 -4.30
N GLN A 114 -13.82 -2.63 -3.31
CA GLN A 114 -13.18 -2.65 -1.99
C GLN A 114 -13.29 -4.01 -1.32
N MET A 115 -14.46 -4.65 -1.38
CA MET A 115 -14.69 -5.98 -0.83
C MET A 115 -14.04 -7.11 -1.66
N LYS A 116 -13.42 -6.80 -2.81
CA LYS A 116 -12.90 -7.75 -3.79
C LYS A 116 -13.95 -8.77 -4.28
N THR A 117 -15.24 -8.45 -4.17
CA THR A 117 -16.32 -9.33 -4.68
C THR A 117 -16.49 -9.17 -6.19
N PHE A 118 -16.25 -7.96 -6.70
CA PHE A 118 -16.16 -7.66 -8.12
C PHE A 118 -14.74 -7.22 -8.47
N LEU A 119 -14.16 -7.87 -9.47
CA LEU A 119 -12.89 -7.49 -10.07
C LEU A 119 -13.16 -6.92 -11.46
N GLY A 120 -12.41 -5.87 -11.81
CA GLY A 120 -12.45 -5.27 -13.14
C GLY A 120 -11.77 -6.14 -14.20
N ASP A 121 -12.11 -5.85 -15.45
CA ASP A 121 -11.44 -6.38 -16.65
C ASP A 121 -10.78 -5.19 -17.36
N GLY A 122 -9.47 -5.05 -17.15
CA GLY A 122 -8.75 -3.82 -17.50
C GLY A 122 -9.36 -2.61 -16.82
N ASN A 123 -9.83 -1.63 -17.61
CA ASN A 123 -10.43 -0.39 -17.14
C ASN A 123 -11.98 -0.40 -17.15
N ARG A 124 -12.61 -1.59 -17.07
CA ARG A 124 -14.08 -1.75 -17.10
C ARG A 124 -14.60 -2.68 -16.01
N LEU A 125 -15.80 -2.40 -15.50
CA LEU A 125 -16.51 -3.22 -14.51
C LEU A 125 -17.83 -3.82 -15.02
N TYR A 126 -18.32 -3.33 -16.16
CA TYR A 126 -19.54 -3.72 -16.85
C TYR A 126 -20.82 -3.65 -15.97
N PRO A 127 -21.07 -2.55 -15.24
CA PRO A 127 -22.11 -2.47 -14.22
C PRO A 127 -23.53 -2.82 -14.74
N ASP A 128 -23.87 -2.40 -15.96
CA ASP A 128 -25.20 -2.59 -16.54
C ASP A 128 -25.37 -3.95 -17.25
N ASN A 129 -24.30 -4.73 -17.43
CA ASN A 129 -24.41 -6.02 -18.10
C ASN A 129 -25.17 -7.02 -17.20
N PRO A 130 -26.09 -7.81 -17.79
CA PRO A 130 -26.64 -8.97 -17.10
C PRO A 130 -25.54 -9.92 -16.64
N ILE A 131 -25.60 -10.37 -15.39
CA ILE A 131 -24.58 -11.25 -14.83
C ILE A 131 -24.92 -12.72 -15.07
N THR A 132 -23.94 -13.50 -15.52
CA THR A 132 -24.10 -14.95 -15.69
C THR A 132 -24.10 -15.67 -14.35
N ARG A 133 -24.62 -16.89 -14.32
CA ARG A 133 -24.68 -17.73 -13.12
C ARG A 133 -23.28 -18.07 -12.61
N GLN A 134 -22.32 -18.37 -13.49
CA GLN A 134 -20.94 -18.63 -13.05
C GLN A 134 -20.26 -17.41 -12.42
N GLU A 135 -20.49 -16.20 -12.97
CA GLU A 135 -19.98 -14.97 -12.39
C GLU A 135 -20.64 -14.69 -11.04
N ALA A 136 -21.96 -14.89 -10.93
CA ALA A 136 -22.71 -14.74 -9.69
C ALA A 136 -22.18 -15.67 -8.59
N PHE A 137 -21.93 -16.93 -8.93
CA PHE A 137 -21.34 -17.89 -8.00
C PHE A 137 -19.94 -17.47 -7.56
N LEU A 138 -19.11 -16.98 -8.48
CA LEU A 138 -17.78 -16.50 -8.14
C LEU A 138 -17.84 -15.29 -7.18
N VAL A 139 -18.75 -14.34 -7.43
CA VAL A 139 -19.01 -13.20 -6.53
C VAL A 139 -19.36 -13.70 -5.12
N LEU A 140 -20.24 -14.71 -5.01
CA LEU A 140 -20.63 -15.29 -3.71
C LEU A 140 -19.49 -16.04 -3.03
N ALA A 141 -18.71 -16.83 -3.76
CA ALA A 141 -17.54 -17.51 -3.22
C ALA A 141 -16.53 -16.50 -2.66
N ARG A 142 -16.27 -15.42 -3.40
CA ARG A 142 -15.44 -14.30 -2.96
C ARG A 142 -16.02 -13.58 -1.77
N ALA A 143 -17.35 -13.41 -1.72
CA ALA A 143 -18.11 -12.85 -0.60
C ALA A 143 -18.21 -13.78 0.61
N LEU A 144 -17.82 -15.05 0.51
CA LEU A 144 -17.68 -15.97 1.66
C LEU A 144 -16.25 -16.40 1.99
N LYS A 145 -15.24 -16.00 1.19
CA LYS A 145 -13.84 -16.43 1.33
C LYS A 145 -13.80 -17.97 1.27
N ILE A 146 -14.57 -18.55 0.35
CA ILE A 146 -14.62 -19.99 0.16
C ILE A 146 -13.28 -20.45 -0.40
N GLU A 147 -12.73 -21.49 0.21
CA GLU A 147 -11.55 -22.18 -0.30
C GLU A 147 -11.90 -22.92 -1.58
N VAL A 148 -11.07 -22.76 -2.59
CA VAL A 148 -11.22 -23.45 -3.88
C VAL A 148 -11.20 -24.96 -3.68
N SER A 149 -12.03 -25.67 -4.43
CA SER A 149 -12.06 -27.13 -4.41
C SER A 149 -11.66 -27.68 -5.77
N SER A 150 -10.69 -28.59 -5.80
CA SER A 150 -10.36 -29.38 -6.99
C SER A 150 -11.25 -30.61 -7.15
N VAL A 151 -12.13 -30.88 -6.17
CA VAL A 151 -13.01 -32.06 -6.17
C VAL A 151 -14.24 -31.76 -7.02
N GLU A 152 -14.33 -32.44 -8.16
CA GLU A 152 -15.48 -32.31 -9.05
C GLU A 152 -16.78 -32.81 -8.40
N PRO A 153 -17.84 -31.99 -8.34
CA PRO A 153 -19.10 -32.39 -7.79
C PRO A 153 -19.79 -33.42 -8.69
N SER A 154 -20.44 -34.41 -8.09
CA SER A 154 -21.24 -35.38 -8.82
C SER A 154 -22.67 -34.87 -9.07
N GLY A 155 -23.36 -35.44 -10.07
CA GLY A 155 -24.79 -35.17 -10.31
C GLY A 155 -25.11 -34.02 -11.27
N PHE A 156 -24.08 -33.39 -11.86
CA PHE A 156 -24.25 -32.31 -12.83
C PHE A 156 -23.69 -32.70 -14.21
N THR A 157 -24.42 -32.35 -15.27
CA THR A 157 -24.09 -32.74 -16.65
C THR A 157 -23.42 -31.64 -17.47
N ASP A 158 -23.26 -30.45 -16.89
CA ASP A 158 -22.79 -29.23 -17.56
C ASP A 158 -21.60 -28.57 -16.83
N LEU A 159 -20.87 -29.33 -16.01
CA LEU A 159 -19.68 -28.81 -15.31
C LEU A 159 -18.55 -28.41 -16.26
N ASP A 160 -18.46 -29.06 -17.42
CA ASP A 160 -17.51 -28.71 -18.47
C ASP A 160 -17.81 -27.37 -19.16
N ASP A 161 -19.02 -26.82 -18.96
CA ASP A 161 -19.37 -25.48 -19.45
C ASP A 161 -18.87 -24.36 -18.53
N ILE A 162 -18.38 -24.68 -17.34
CA ILE A 162 -17.82 -23.71 -16.40
C ILE A 162 -16.47 -23.23 -16.92
N ALA A 163 -16.27 -21.92 -16.98
CA ALA A 163 -14.98 -21.36 -17.35
C ALA A 163 -13.89 -21.74 -16.34
N SER A 164 -12.66 -22.01 -16.83
CA SER A 164 -11.55 -22.49 -15.99
C SER A 164 -11.26 -21.59 -14.78
N TRP A 165 -11.44 -20.27 -14.93
CA TRP A 165 -11.22 -19.26 -13.88
C TRP A 165 -12.27 -19.28 -12.75
N ALA A 166 -13.39 -19.98 -12.92
CA ALA A 166 -14.48 -20.05 -11.93
C ALA A 166 -14.61 -21.44 -11.28
N LYS A 167 -13.90 -22.43 -11.83
CA LYS A 167 -14.22 -23.85 -11.65
C LYS A 167 -14.04 -24.29 -10.20
N GLY A 168 -12.93 -23.90 -9.57
CA GLY A 168 -12.61 -24.31 -8.20
C GLY A 168 -13.58 -23.75 -7.17
N GLU A 169 -13.96 -22.49 -7.29
CA GLU A 169 -14.90 -21.80 -6.40
C GLU A 169 -16.32 -22.36 -6.55
N ILE A 170 -16.76 -22.61 -7.79
CA ILE A 170 -18.08 -23.19 -8.06
C ILE A 170 -18.15 -24.63 -7.53
N TYR A 171 -17.09 -25.42 -7.69
CA TYR A 171 -17.02 -26.76 -7.12
C TYR A 171 -17.16 -26.73 -5.60
N ALA A 172 -16.46 -25.82 -4.93
CA ALA A 172 -16.57 -25.66 -3.50
C ALA A 172 -18.00 -25.29 -3.05
N LEU A 173 -18.64 -24.35 -3.75
CA LEU A 173 -20.04 -23.97 -3.47
C LEU A 173 -21.03 -25.13 -3.64
N ILE A 174 -20.85 -25.97 -4.67
CA ILE A 174 -21.70 -27.14 -4.91
C ILE A 174 -21.45 -28.20 -3.83
N ASN A 175 -20.19 -28.52 -3.53
CA ASN A 175 -19.81 -29.54 -2.55
C ASN A 175 -20.28 -29.19 -1.13
N GLN A 176 -20.38 -27.89 -0.81
CA GLN A 176 -20.94 -27.40 0.46
C GLN A 176 -22.47 -27.29 0.46
N GLY A 177 -23.14 -27.64 -0.65
CA GLY A 177 -24.60 -27.69 -0.76
C GLY A 177 -25.27 -26.33 -1.02
N TYR A 178 -24.50 -25.26 -1.22
CA TYR A 178 -25.05 -23.92 -1.48
C TYR A 178 -25.65 -23.79 -2.89
N ILE A 179 -25.14 -24.56 -3.85
CA ILE A 179 -25.68 -24.64 -5.21
C ILE A 179 -26.24 -26.04 -5.43
N GLN A 180 -27.56 -26.12 -5.65
CA GLN A 180 -28.25 -27.38 -5.95
C GLN A 180 -28.52 -27.57 -7.45
N GLY A 181 -28.55 -26.48 -8.23
CA GLY A 181 -28.92 -26.48 -9.65
C GLY A 181 -30.38 -26.89 -9.89
N SER A 182 -30.71 -27.21 -11.14
CA SER A 182 -32.03 -27.68 -11.55
C SER A 182 -31.90 -28.71 -12.67
N GLY A 183 -32.58 -29.85 -12.53
CA GLY A 183 -32.56 -30.92 -13.52
C GLY A 183 -31.18 -31.53 -13.80
N GLY A 184 -30.30 -31.57 -12.78
CA GLY A 184 -28.91 -32.05 -12.93
C GLY A 184 -28.00 -31.10 -13.71
N LYS A 185 -28.31 -29.80 -13.67
CA LYS A 185 -27.54 -28.74 -14.33
C LYS A 185 -27.43 -27.49 -13.47
N ILE A 186 -26.33 -26.75 -13.61
CA ILE A 186 -26.16 -25.43 -12.97
C ILE A 186 -26.30 -24.27 -13.96
N ASN A 187 -26.30 -24.55 -15.27
CA ASN A 187 -26.42 -23.62 -16.39
C ASN A 187 -25.44 -22.42 -16.30
N PRO A 188 -24.12 -22.63 -16.27
CA PRO A 188 -23.15 -21.61 -15.86
C PRO A 188 -23.16 -20.35 -16.75
N LYS A 189 -23.46 -20.51 -18.04
CA LYS A 189 -23.47 -19.42 -19.04
C LYS A 189 -24.79 -18.63 -19.11
N GLN A 190 -25.85 -19.09 -18.44
CA GLN A 190 -27.13 -18.36 -18.43
C GLN A 190 -27.07 -17.17 -17.49
N THR A 191 -27.82 -16.11 -17.78
CA THR A 191 -28.00 -14.98 -16.88
C THR A 191 -28.84 -15.38 -15.67
N ILE A 192 -28.47 -14.92 -14.48
CA ILE A 192 -29.23 -15.22 -13.27
C ILE A 192 -30.39 -14.23 -13.07
N THR A 193 -31.55 -14.76 -12.68
CA THR A 193 -32.72 -13.94 -12.34
C THR A 193 -32.70 -13.48 -10.89
N ARG A 194 -33.51 -12.47 -10.58
CA ARG A 194 -33.69 -11.94 -9.21
C ARG A 194 -34.16 -13.01 -8.22
N ALA A 195 -35.12 -13.85 -8.61
CA ALA A 195 -35.63 -14.95 -7.80
C ALA A 195 -34.56 -16.01 -7.51
N GLU A 196 -33.80 -16.41 -8.52
CA GLU A 196 -32.73 -17.39 -8.35
C GLU A 196 -31.61 -16.87 -7.44
N PHE A 197 -31.23 -15.61 -7.58
CA PHE A 197 -30.21 -15.03 -6.71
C PHE A 197 -30.71 -14.85 -5.27
N ALA A 198 -31.97 -14.47 -5.07
CA ALA A 198 -32.58 -14.45 -3.74
C ALA A 198 -32.54 -15.84 -3.08
N GLN A 199 -32.86 -16.88 -3.85
CA GLN A 199 -32.78 -18.27 -3.37
C GLN A 199 -31.36 -18.69 -3.01
N LEU A 200 -30.35 -18.31 -3.80
CA LEU A 200 -28.95 -18.56 -3.47
C LEU A 200 -28.57 -17.88 -2.15
N MET A 201 -28.87 -16.59 -1.99
CA MET A 201 -28.60 -15.87 -0.74
C MET A 201 -29.31 -16.51 0.46
N HIS A 202 -30.56 -16.94 0.29
CA HIS A 202 -31.32 -17.61 1.34
C HIS A 202 -30.79 -19.01 1.70
N ASN A 203 -30.17 -19.72 0.75
CA ASN A 203 -29.46 -20.96 1.04
C ASN A 203 -28.12 -20.69 1.74
N LEU A 204 -27.49 -19.56 1.39
CA LEU A 204 -26.18 -19.16 1.87
C LEU A 204 -26.22 -18.66 3.31
N ILE A 205 -27.14 -17.77 3.65
CA ILE A 205 -27.23 -17.07 4.93
C ILE A 205 -28.68 -17.18 5.41
N LYS A 206 -28.86 -17.81 6.57
CA LYS A 206 -30.19 -18.06 7.14
C LYS A 206 -30.65 -16.99 8.10
N THR A 207 -29.71 -16.36 8.80
CA THR A 207 -30.00 -15.38 9.84
C THR A 207 -29.15 -14.14 9.64
N TYR A 208 -29.76 -12.95 9.74
CA TYR A 208 -29.06 -11.65 9.77
C TYR A 208 -29.32 -10.98 11.12
N ILE A 209 -28.28 -10.80 11.91
CA ILE A 209 -28.30 -10.11 13.20
C ILE A 209 -27.91 -8.66 12.97
N LYS A 210 -28.86 -7.76 13.24
CA LYS A 210 -28.72 -6.31 13.02
C LYS A 210 -28.87 -5.48 14.30
N GLU A 211 -29.13 -6.13 15.42
CA GLU A 211 -29.30 -5.48 16.72
C GLU A 211 -28.42 -6.19 17.76
N PRO A 212 -27.70 -5.45 18.63
CA PRO A 212 -26.94 -6.04 19.73
C PRO A 212 -27.85 -6.82 20.69
N GLY A 213 -27.32 -7.86 21.33
CA GLY A 213 -28.09 -8.62 22.31
C GLY A 213 -27.70 -10.09 22.42
N GLU A 214 -28.47 -10.80 23.25
CA GLU A 214 -28.31 -12.24 23.47
C GLU A 214 -29.22 -13.05 22.54
N TYR A 215 -28.63 -14.06 21.90
CA TYR A 215 -29.29 -14.96 20.96
C TYR A 215 -29.16 -16.41 21.46
N THR A 216 -30.28 -17.06 21.74
CA THR A 216 -30.34 -18.39 22.36
C THR A 216 -30.93 -19.48 21.45
N ASP A 217 -31.66 -19.09 20.41
CA ASP A 217 -32.29 -20.00 19.45
C ASP A 217 -32.05 -19.49 18.02
N LEU A 218 -31.54 -20.36 17.15
CA LEU A 218 -31.11 -20.01 15.80
C LEU A 218 -31.52 -21.11 14.81
N PRO A 219 -32.05 -20.74 13.63
CA PRO A 219 -32.21 -21.67 12.52
C PRO A 219 -30.88 -22.32 12.11
N GLU A 220 -30.95 -23.54 11.58
CA GLU A 220 -29.80 -24.21 10.95
C GLU A 220 -29.34 -23.42 9.71
N GLY A 221 -28.03 -23.18 9.61
CA GLY A 221 -27.38 -22.47 8.51
C GLY A 221 -26.43 -21.36 8.97
N ASN A 222 -25.85 -20.65 8.01
CA ASN A 222 -24.91 -19.58 8.31
C ASN A 222 -25.61 -18.35 8.90
N VAL A 223 -24.94 -17.68 9.83
CA VAL A 223 -25.43 -16.49 10.53
C VAL A 223 -24.55 -15.30 10.16
N MET A 224 -25.16 -14.22 9.67
CA MET A 224 -24.52 -12.93 9.41
C MET A 224 -24.72 -12.00 10.60
N VAL A 225 -23.64 -11.44 11.15
CA VAL A 225 -23.67 -10.44 12.22
C VAL A 225 -23.21 -9.10 11.66
N LEU A 226 -24.08 -8.09 11.71
CA LEU A 226 -23.86 -6.76 11.15
C LEU A 226 -23.68 -5.67 12.21
N VAL A 227 -23.72 -6.02 13.50
CA VAL A 227 -23.52 -5.09 14.61
C VAL A 227 -22.68 -5.71 15.73
N PRO A 228 -21.88 -4.92 16.46
CA PRO A 228 -21.14 -5.39 17.62
C PRO A 228 -22.06 -5.66 18.82
N GLY A 229 -21.53 -6.33 19.85
CA GLY A 229 -22.25 -6.55 21.11
C GLY A 229 -23.28 -7.68 21.03
N VAL A 230 -22.96 -8.71 20.25
CA VAL A 230 -23.80 -9.90 20.06
C VAL A 230 -23.25 -11.04 20.90
N ALA A 231 -24.12 -11.74 21.62
CA ALA A 231 -23.74 -12.90 22.41
C ALA A 231 -24.65 -14.09 22.08
N PHE A 232 -24.05 -15.21 21.69
CA PHE A 232 -24.75 -16.47 21.49
C PHE A 232 -24.68 -17.29 22.78
N VAL A 233 -25.82 -17.52 23.43
CA VAL A 233 -25.87 -18.07 24.79
C VAL A 233 -26.58 -19.42 24.81
N ASN A 234 -25.91 -20.47 25.31
CA ASN A 234 -26.45 -21.84 25.43
C ASN A 234 -27.01 -22.41 24.11
N THR A 235 -26.39 -22.09 22.96
CA THR A 235 -26.91 -22.45 21.64
C THR A 235 -25.85 -23.08 20.73
N THR A 236 -26.25 -23.60 19.58
CA THR A 236 -25.31 -24.09 18.56
C THR A 236 -25.55 -23.38 17.24
N VAL A 237 -24.50 -22.74 16.71
CA VAL A 237 -24.50 -22.18 15.36
C VAL A 237 -24.16 -23.31 14.38
N ASN A 238 -25.19 -23.83 13.72
CA ASN A 238 -25.09 -24.94 12.76
C ASN A 238 -24.76 -24.42 11.35
N GLY A 239 -23.56 -23.86 11.19
CA GLY A 239 -23.07 -23.23 9.97
C GLY A 239 -21.86 -22.34 10.24
N HIS A 240 -21.52 -21.47 9.29
CA HIS A 240 -20.54 -20.40 9.48
C HIS A 240 -21.12 -19.23 10.25
N LEU A 241 -20.29 -18.61 11.09
CA LEU A 241 -20.58 -17.33 11.70
C LEU A 241 -19.84 -16.26 10.89
N ILE A 242 -20.59 -15.41 10.20
CA ILE A 242 -20.08 -14.41 9.27
C ILE A 242 -20.19 -13.04 9.92
N LEU A 243 -19.09 -12.33 10.09
CA LEU A 243 -19.08 -10.97 10.63
C LEU A 243 -18.99 -9.99 9.48
N GLY A 244 -19.98 -9.11 9.34
CA GLY A 244 -20.01 -8.06 8.32
C GLY A 244 -18.96 -6.98 8.55
N GLU A 245 -18.90 -6.03 7.63
CA GLU A 245 -17.99 -4.89 7.73
C GLU A 245 -18.31 -4.04 8.97
N GLY A 246 -17.30 -3.73 9.79
CA GLY A 246 -17.46 -2.94 11.03
C GLY A 246 -17.83 -3.73 12.30
N VAL A 247 -17.83 -5.06 12.24
CA VAL A 247 -18.07 -5.92 13.42
C VAL A 247 -16.81 -6.69 13.78
N ASP A 248 -16.16 -6.27 14.85
CA ASP A 248 -14.93 -6.90 15.34
C ASP A 248 -15.22 -8.25 16.03
N GLU A 249 -14.36 -9.25 15.83
CA GLU A 249 -14.55 -10.61 16.38
C GLU A 249 -14.71 -10.61 17.91
N ASP A 250 -13.95 -9.78 18.61
CA ASP A 250 -13.98 -9.60 20.06
C ASP A 250 -15.28 -8.97 20.58
N THR A 251 -16.10 -8.39 19.68
CA THR A 251 -17.42 -7.86 20.02
C THR A 251 -18.53 -8.92 19.94
N VAL A 252 -18.22 -10.13 19.46
CA VAL A 252 -19.17 -11.24 19.31
C VAL A 252 -18.78 -12.42 20.19
N ASN A 253 -19.64 -12.79 21.14
CA ASN A 253 -19.31 -13.77 22.17
C ASN A 253 -20.07 -15.09 22.01
N LEU A 254 -19.38 -16.22 22.18
CA LEU A 254 -19.99 -17.54 22.33
C LEU A 254 -19.98 -17.95 23.81
N VAL A 255 -21.12 -17.88 24.49
CA VAL A 255 -21.25 -18.19 25.93
C VAL A 255 -21.92 -19.55 26.09
N ASN A 256 -21.15 -20.56 26.47
CA ASN A 256 -21.62 -21.96 26.55
C ASN A 256 -22.31 -22.43 25.25
N SER A 257 -21.75 -22.01 24.11
CA SER A 257 -22.30 -22.25 22.78
C SER A 257 -21.25 -22.92 21.88
N LEU A 258 -21.70 -23.63 20.85
CA LEU A 258 -20.83 -24.30 19.87
C LEU A 258 -20.99 -23.67 18.48
N LEU A 259 -19.90 -23.50 17.76
CA LEU A 259 -19.90 -23.23 16.32
C LEU A 259 -19.44 -24.49 15.58
N THR A 260 -20.26 -24.98 14.66
CA THR A 260 -19.93 -26.20 13.87
C THR A 260 -19.15 -25.90 12.60
N GLY A 261 -19.32 -24.69 12.05
CA GLY A 261 -18.58 -24.21 10.90
C GLY A 261 -17.37 -23.36 11.31
N ARG A 262 -17.15 -22.31 10.53
CA ARG A 262 -15.98 -21.42 10.63
C ARG A 262 -16.43 -19.99 10.88
N TRP A 263 -15.58 -19.20 11.51
CA TRP A 263 -15.69 -17.75 11.46
C TRP A 263 -15.32 -17.27 10.06
N ILE A 264 -16.14 -16.40 9.48
CA ILE A 264 -15.87 -15.72 8.22
C ILE A 264 -15.92 -14.23 8.50
N ILE A 265 -14.76 -13.61 8.55
CA ILE A 265 -14.64 -12.21 8.92
C ILE A 265 -14.59 -11.35 7.65
N ARG A 266 -15.59 -10.48 7.48
CA ARG A 266 -15.75 -9.49 6.41
C ARG A 266 -15.50 -8.07 6.85
N MET A 267 -14.98 -7.91 8.07
CA MET A 267 -14.22 -6.73 8.43
C MET A 267 -13.19 -6.44 7.33
N GLN A 268 -12.64 -5.22 7.35
CA GLN A 268 -11.27 -5.03 6.88
C GLN A 268 -10.50 -6.29 7.29
N GLU A 269 -9.76 -6.93 6.38
CA GLU A 269 -8.63 -7.70 6.87
C GLU A 269 -7.96 -6.72 7.82
N ALA A 270 -8.15 -6.89 9.14
CA ALA A 270 -7.07 -6.68 10.06
C ALA A 270 -6.01 -7.49 9.37
N SER A 271 -5.19 -6.78 8.61
CA SER A 271 -4.02 -7.32 7.98
C SER A 271 -3.48 -8.29 9.03
N MET A 272 -3.22 -9.54 8.66
CA MET A 272 -1.92 -10.06 9.07
C MET A 272 -1.00 -8.87 8.86
N LYS A 273 -0.65 -8.12 9.93
CA LYS A 273 -0.10 -6.76 9.80
C LYS A 273 0.93 -6.89 8.72
N THR A 274 0.70 -6.28 7.57
CA THR A 274 1.69 -6.34 6.51
C THR A 274 2.86 -5.62 7.15
N VAL A 275 3.87 -6.36 7.58
CA VAL A 275 4.99 -5.78 8.29
C VAL A 275 6.12 -5.70 7.29
N ILE A 276 6.68 -4.51 7.17
CA ILE A 276 7.85 -4.24 6.36
C ILE A 276 9.01 -4.02 7.33
N GLY A 277 10.03 -4.85 7.17
CA GLY A 277 11.27 -4.80 7.93
C GLY A 277 12.21 -3.75 7.35
N PHE A 278 12.94 -3.05 8.22
CA PHE A 278 14.04 -2.16 7.83
C PHE A 278 15.22 -2.35 8.77
N VAL A 279 16.41 -2.58 8.22
CA VAL A 279 17.67 -2.60 8.97
C VAL A 279 18.43 -1.32 8.65
N THR A 280 18.72 -0.50 9.66
CA THR A 280 19.60 0.68 9.50
C THR A 280 21.05 0.23 9.41
N ASP A 281 21.91 1.08 8.85
CA ASP A 281 23.33 0.94 9.08
C ASP A 281 23.72 1.33 10.54
N TRP A 282 25.03 1.27 10.83
CA TRP A 282 25.59 1.54 12.16
C TRP A 282 25.33 2.95 12.70
N SER A 283 24.93 3.91 11.85
CA SER A 283 24.70 5.29 12.28
C SER A 283 23.35 5.47 13.00
N GLY A 284 22.42 4.54 12.81
CA GLY A 284 21.09 4.53 13.45
C GLY A 284 20.20 5.70 13.03
N LEU A 285 19.12 5.90 13.77
CA LEU A 285 18.14 6.98 13.53
C LEU A 285 18.50 8.27 14.29
N GLY A 286 18.12 9.43 13.74
CA GLY A 286 18.27 10.73 14.39
C GLY A 286 19.70 11.30 14.43
N HIS A 287 20.65 10.65 13.76
CA HIS A 287 22.06 11.05 13.71
C HIS A 287 22.60 11.20 12.27
N ASP A 288 21.93 10.61 11.28
CA ASP A 288 22.27 10.68 9.85
C ASP A 288 21.00 10.95 9.00
N ASN A 289 21.13 11.77 7.96
CA ASN A 289 19.99 12.19 7.14
C ASN A 289 19.43 11.05 6.27
N LEU A 290 20.22 10.01 5.97
CA LEU A 290 19.85 8.94 5.05
C LEU A 290 18.90 7.93 5.68
N ASN A 291 19.23 7.39 6.85
CA ASN A 291 18.35 6.48 7.59
C ASN A 291 17.01 7.17 7.92
N ASP A 292 17.04 8.44 8.32
CA ASP A 292 15.85 9.22 8.60
C ASP A 292 15.00 9.48 7.33
N MET A 293 15.64 9.66 6.17
CA MET A 293 14.95 9.80 4.88
C MET A 293 14.28 8.48 4.44
N ILE A 294 14.96 7.33 4.61
CA ILE A 294 14.35 6.02 4.38
C ILE A 294 13.15 5.81 5.32
N LEU A 295 13.30 6.16 6.60
CA LEU A 295 12.20 6.08 7.57
C LEU A 295 11.05 7.02 7.22
N ALA A 296 11.32 8.21 6.67
CA ALA A 296 10.30 9.12 6.17
C ALA A 296 9.53 8.52 4.98
N GLY A 297 10.24 7.89 4.04
CA GLY A 297 9.65 7.13 2.94
C GLY A 297 8.75 5.99 3.43
N LEU A 298 9.26 5.18 4.37
CA LEU A 298 8.49 4.12 5.06
C LEU A 298 7.26 4.67 5.77
N THR A 299 7.36 5.78 6.47
CA THR A 299 6.26 6.39 7.22
C THR A 299 5.18 6.94 6.29
N LYS A 300 5.59 7.57 5.19
CA LYS A 300 4.68 8.01 4.13
C LYS A 300 3.98 6.82 3.49
N ALA A 301 4.73 5.82 3.05
CA ALA A 301 4.18 4.59 2.47
C ALA A 301 3.23 3.89 3.45
N LYS A 302 3.58 3.83 4.74
CA LYS A 302 2.74 3.26 5.80
C LYS A 302 1.37 3.94 5.85
N THR A 303 1.37 5.26 5.78
CA THR A 303 0.14 6.07 5.83
C THR A 303 -0.71 5.86 4.57
N ASP A 304 -0.06 5.82 3.41
CA ASP A 304 -0.74 5.75 2.11
C ASP A 304 -1.21 4.33 1.75
N LEU A 305 -0.48 3.30 2.19
CA LEU A 305 -0.65 1.90 1.78
C LEU A 305 -1.08 0.95 2.91
N ASN A 306 -1.21 1.46 4.15
CA ASN A 306 -1.76 0.77 5.32
C ASN A 306 -1.06 -0.54 5.70
N PHE A 307 0.18 -0.43 6.21
CA PHE A 307 0.99 -1.54 6.72
C PHE A 307 1.64 -1.16 8.08
N ASP A 308 2.47 -2.00 8.67
CA ASP A 308 3.28 -1.68 9.85
C ASP A 308 4.77 -1.85 9.60
N VAL A 309 5.60 -1.19 10.41
CA VAL A 309 7.05 -1.18 10.21
C VAL A 309 7.72 -1.84 11.39
N ARG A 310 8.70 -2.70 11.11
CA ARG A 310 9.63 -3.27 12.08
C ARG A 310 11.02 -2.75 11.73
N VAL A 311 11.58 -1.89 12.58
CA VAL A 311 12.96 -1.37 12.38
C VAL A 311 13.90 -2.09 13.33
N ILE A 312 15.07 -2.52 12.83
CA ILE A 312 16.24 -2.88 13.63
C ILE A 312 17.31 -1.83 13.38
N GLU A 313 17.74 -1.14 14.44
CA GLU A 313 18.93 -0.31 14.39
C GLU A 313 20.15 -1.21 14.61
N SER A 314 21.00 -1.37 13.58
CA SER A 314 22.11 -2.31 13.64
C SER A 314 23.29 -1.74 14.44
N ASP A 315 23.98 -2.60 15.20
CA ASP A 315 25.17 -2.22 15.97
C ASP A 315 26.44 -2.11 15.09
N GLY A 316 26.39 -2.57 13.83
CA GLY A 316 27.46 -2.40 12.85
C GLY A 316 27.56 -3.49 11.78
N ASP A 317 28.56 -3.36 10.91
CA ASP A 317 28.76 -4.25 9.75
C ASP A 317 28.80 -5.75 10.08
N GLY A 318 29.26 -6.11 11.28
CA GLY A 318 29.31 -7.49 11.75
C GLY A 318 27.94 -8.10 12.09
N ASP A 319 26.91 -7.26 12.28
CA ASP A 319 25.58 -7.66 12.73
C ASP A 319 24.52 -7.64 11.61
N TYR A 320 24.79 -7.02 10.45
CA TYR A 320 23.82 -6.92 9.35
C TYR A 320 23.18 -8.26 8.95
N LEU A 321 23.98 -9.32 8.79
CA LEU A 321 23.43 -10.63 8.42
C LEU A 321 22.53 -11.20 9.53
N LYS A 322 22.91 -11.01 10.79
CA LYS A 322 22.11 -11.45 11.94
C LYS A 322 20.77 -10.72 11.95
N ASP A 323 20.79 -9.40 11.77
CA ASP A 323 19.60 -8.54 11.86
C ASP A 323 18.64 -8.79 10.69
N LEU A 324 19.18 -8.97 9.46
CA LEU A 324 18.39 -9.37 8.29
C LEU A 324 17.79 -10.78 8.45
N THR A 325 18.54 -11.70 9.06
CA THR A 325 18.06 -13.06 9.35
C THR A 325 16.94 -13.03 10.38
N GLU A 326 17.04 -12.21 11.44
CA GLU A 326 16.00 -12.04 12.44
C GLU A 326 14.68 -11.59 11.78
N LEU A 327 14.73 -10.60 10.90
CA LEU A 327 13.55 -10.14 10.15
C LEU A 327 13.02 -11.21 9.18
N ALA A 328 13.88 -12.00 8.55
CA ALA A 328 13.45 -13.06 7.64
C ALA A 328 12.75 -14.22 8.37
N GLU A 329 13.18 -14.54 9.60
CA GLU A 329 12.52 -15.53 10.47
C GLU A 329 11.12 -15.08 10.94
N GLU A 330 10.83 -13.76 10.90
CA GLU A 330 9.51 -13.21 11.19
C GLU A 330 8.53 -13.31 10.00
N GLU A 331 8.97 -13.82 8.83
CA GLU A 331 8.16 -13.99 7.61
C GLU A 331 7.47 -12.68 7.16
N LEU A 332 8.21 -11.59 7.13
CA LEU A 332 7.73 -10.24 6.78
C LEU A 332 7.40 -10.11 5.28
N GLU A 333 6.54 -9.15 4.92
CA GLU A 333 6.14 -8.96 3.51
C GLU A 333 7.32 -8.52 2.62
N LEU A 334 8.20 -7.70 3.20
CA LEU A 334 9.40 -7.15 2.58
C LEU A 334 10.42 -6.81 3.67
N ILE A 335 11.70 -7.01 3.38
CA ILE A 335 12.82 -6.51 4.20
C ILE A 335 13.62 -5.50 3.38
N ILE A 336 13.86 -4.32 3.93
CA ILE A 336 14.62 -3.24 3.31
C ILE A 336 15.99 -3.15 3.99
N SER A 337 17.03 -3.15 3.17
CA SER A 337 18.41 -2.79 3.52
C SER A 337 18.88 -1.62 2.65
N TYR A 338 20.02 -1.03 3.00
CA TYR A 338 20.58 0.09 2.26
C TYR A 338 22.11 0.07 2.30
N GLY A 339 22.71 0.48 1.18
CA GLY A 339 24.13 0.78 1.05
C GLY A 339 25.00 -0.42 0.71
N TYR A 340 26.12 -0.13 0.05
CA TYR A 340 27.09 -1.14 -0.40
C TYR A 340 27.68 -1.99 0.75
N THR A 341 27.77 -1.44 1.97
CA THR A 341 28.29 -2.16 3.14
C THR A 341 27.37 -3.29 3.59
N MET A 342 26.07 -3.20 3.27
CA MET A 342 25.06 -4.21 3.63
C MET A 342 24.78 -5.21 2.50
N ALA A 343 25.37 -5.02 1.31
CA ALA A 343 25.09 -5.81 0.12
C ALA A 343 25.41 -7.31 0.29
N ASP A 344 26.60 -7.65 0.80
CA ASP A 344 27.01 -9.05 1.01
C ASP A 344 26.10 -9.77 2.05
N ALA A 345 25.71 -9.05 3.10
CA ALA A 345 24.79 -9.57 4.12
C ALA A 345 23.38 -9.79 3.56
N THR A 346 22.88 -8.82 2.77
CA THR A 346 21.58 -8.91 2.08
C THR A 346 21.55 -10.08 1.12
N LYS A 347 22.58 -10.24 0.30
CA LYS A 347 22.72 -11.37 -0.62
C LYS A 347 22.70 -12.71 0.13
N THR A 348 23.49 -12.82 1.18
CA THR A 348 23.56 -14.05 2.00
C THR A 348 22.22 -14.38 2.66
N ALA A 349 21.50 -13.37 3.17
CA ALA A 349 20.16 -13.55 3.72
C ALA A 349 19.17 -14.00 2.64
N ALA A 350 19.17 -13.36 1.47
CA ALA A 350 18.31 -13.72 0.34
C ALA A 350 18.57 -15.15 -0.19
N GLU A 351 19.83 -15.61 -0.17
CA GLU A 351 20.19 -16.99 -0.54
C GLU A 351 19.64 -18.01 0.48
N ASN A 352 19.63 -17.66 1.77
CA ASN A 352 19.11 -18.52 2.84
C ASN A 352 17.58 -18.53 2.91
N TYR A 353 16.92 -17.46 2.47
CA TYR A 353 15.46 -17.27 2.52
C TYR A 353 14.89 -16.97 1.12
N PRO A 354 14.83 -17.96 0.21
CA PRO A 354 14.45 -17.73 -1.19
C PRO A 354 13.00 -17.27 -1.39
N ASP A 355 12.11 -17.52 -0.41
CA ASP A 355 10.71 -17.08 -0.44
C ASP A 355 10.52 -15.67 0.17
N GLN A 356 11.51 -15.15 0.90
CA GLN A 356 11.50 -13.80 1.47
C GLN A 356 11.93 -12.78 0.41
N ARG A 357 11.17 -11.69 0.28
CA ARG A 357 11.56 -10.57 -0.58
C ARG A 357 12.45 -9.59 0.16
N PHE A 358 13.48 -9.13 -0.52
CA PHE A 358 14.40 -8.10 -0.07
C PHE A 358 14.42 -6.94 -1.07
N VAL A 359 14.64 -5.74 -0.53
CA VAL A 359 15.02 -4.56 -1.30
C VAL A 359 16.33 -4.04 -0.73
N ILE A 360 17.30 -3.76 -1.59
CA ILE A 360 18.51 -3.02 -1.20
C ILE A 360 18.54 -1.69 -1.96
N ILE A 361 18.59 -0.59 -1.20
CA ILE A 361 18.70 0.75 -1.76
C ILE A 361 20.19 1.11 -1.89
N ASP A 362 20.54 1.79 -2.97
CA ASP A 362 21.90 2.27 -3.27
C ASP A 362 22.95 1.18 -3.47
N ASP A 363 22.50 0.03 -3.98
CA ASP A 363 23.36 -1.06 -4.44
C ASP A 363 22.68 -1.82 -5.58
N ASN A 364 23.48 -2.22 -6.58
CA ASN A 364 23.02 -3.00 -7.72
C ASN A 364 23.88 -4.25 -7.98
N SER A 365 24.60 -4.73 -6.96
CA SER A 365 25.51 -5.86 -7.07
C SER A 365 24.81 -7.23 -6.95
N ILE A 366 23.53 -7.25 -6.58
CA ILE A 366 22.76 -8.45 -6.30
C ILE A 366 21.80 -8.77 -7.46
N GLU A 367 22.04 -9.89 -8.14
CA GLU A 367 21.16 -10.40 -9.21
C GLU A 367 20.41 -11.66 -8.72
N MET A 368 19.23 -11.47 -8.12
CA MET A 368 18.40 -12.57 -7.58
C MET A 368 16.92 -12.26 -7.74
N ASP A 369 16.10 -13.29 -7.97
CA ASP A 369 14.65 -13.13 -8.22
C ASP A 369 13.88 -12.56 -7.02
N ASN A 370 14.37 -12.79 -5.79
CA ASN A 370 13.79 -12.30 -4.54
C ASN A 370 14.46 -11.03 -3.99
N VAL A 371 15.38 -10.41 -4.74
CA VAL A 371 16.06 -9.16 -4.35
C VAL A 371 15.84 -8.09 -5.40
N MET A 372 15.20 -7.00 -5.00
CA MET A 372 15.09 -5.78 -5.79
C MET A 372 16.19 -4.82 -5.37
N SER A 373 17.20 -4.68 -6.23
CA SER A 373 18.22 -3.65 -6.11
C SER A 373 17.69 -2.33 -6.66
N ILE A 374 17.92 -1.23 -5.95
CA ILE A 374 17.60 0.11 -6.44
C ILE A 374 18.88 0.94 -6.47
N SER A 375 19.24 1.41 -7.66
CA SER A 375 20.34 2.35 -7.89
C SER A 375 19.82 3.67 -8.43
N PHE A 376 20.67 4.68 -8.44
CA PHE A 376 20.33 6.00 -8.97
C PHE A 376 21.23 6.34 -10.16
N LYS A 377 20.78 7.30 -10.97
CA LYS A 377 21.58 7.94 -12.01
C LYS A 377 22.21 9.21 -11.47
N GLU A 378 23.10 9.08 -10.48
CA GLU A 378 23.65 10.24 -9.75
C GLU A 378 24.37 11.22 -10.67
N HIS A 379 25.07 10.71 -11.68
CA HIS A 379 25.68 11.51 -12.73
C HIS A 379 24.71 12.50 -13.38
N GLU A 380 23.44 12.13 -13.63
CA GLU A 380 22.43 13.04 -14.18
C GLU A 380 22.14 14.22 -13.23
N GLY A 381 21.96 13.96 -11.94
CA GLY A 381 21.76 15.01 -10.92
C GLY A 381 23.02 15.86 -10.73
N SER A 382 24.19 15.23 -10.71
CA SER A 382 25.49 15.90 -10.64
C SER A 382 25.73 16.83 -11.82
N PHE A 383 25.30 16.46 -13.02
CA PHE A 383 25.34 17.34 -14.19
C PHE A 383 24.55 18.63 -13.95
N ILE A 384 23.36 18.54 -13.37
CA ILE A 384 22.53 19.72 -13.09
C ILE A 384 23.23 20.66 -12.10
N VAL A 385 23.78 20.14 -11.00
CA VAL A 385 24.53 21.00 -10.06
C VAL A 385 25.86 21.48 -10.63
N GLY A 386 26.44 20.76 -11.59
CA GLY A 386 27.59 21.21 -12.38
C GLY A 386 27.26 22.41 -13.26
N VAL A 387 26.10 22.40 -13.93
CA VAL A 387 25.58 23.57 -14.67
C VAL A 387 25.39 24.75 -13.74
N ILE A 388 24.82 24.53 -12.55
CA ILE A 388 24.64 25.58 -11.54
C ILE A 388 26.01 26.14 -11.12
N ALA A 389 26.98 25.29 -10.77
CA ALA A 389 28.32 25.71 -10.37
C ALA A 389 29.05 26.50 -11.47
N GLY A 390 29.04 26.00 -12.71
CA GLY A 390 29.72 26.63 -13.84
C GLY A 390 29.14 27.99 -14.22
N LEU A 391 27.85 28.23 -13.96
CA LEU A 391 27.20 29.53 -14.14
C LEU A 391 27.31 30.45 -12.93
N THR A 392 27.67 29.91 -11.76
CA THR A 392 27.77 30.67 -10.50
C THR A 392 29.19 31.16 -10.23
N THR A 393 30.22 30.39 -10.60
CA THR A 393 31.62 30.73 -10.35
C THR A 393 32.01 32.09 -10.95
N ASP A 394 32.70 32.90 -10.14
CA ASP A 394 33.33 34.16 -10.51
C ASP A 394 34.82 33.98 -10.84
N THR A 395 35.45 32.92 -10.31
CA THR A 395 36.89 32.65 -10.47
C THR A 395 37.22 31.76 -11.67
N ASN A 396 36.24 31.08 -12.26
CA ASN A 396 36.41 29.96 -13.19
C ASN A 396 37.18 28.78 -12.58
N VAL A 397 37.23 28.66 -11.24
CA VAL A 397 37.78 27.49 -10.56
C VAL A 397 36.68 26.94 -9.67
N VAL A 398 36.32 25.68 -9.87
CA VAL A 398 35.32 24.99 -9.07
C VAL A 398 35.89 23.69 -8.51
N GLY A 399 35.28 23.18 -7.45
CA GLY A 399 35.78 22.05 -6.68
C GLY A 399 34.80 20.88 -6.60
N PHE A 400 35.35 19.69 -6.48
CA PHE A 400 34.64 18.47 -6.09
C PHE A 400 35.38 17.77 -4.94
N ILE A 401 34.65 17.30 -3.94
CA ILE A 401 35.22 16.50 -2.85
C ILE A 401 34.39 15.23 -2.68
N GLY A 402 34.98 14.09 -3.07
CA GLY A 402 34.39 12.76 -2.88
C GLY A 402 34.77 12.17 -1.52
N GLY A 403 33.95 11.23 -1.03
CA GLY A 403 34.27 10.44 0.16
C GLY A 403 35.31 9.36 -0.13
N VAL A 404 34.90 8.09 -0.15
CA VAL A 404 35.74 6.96 -0.57
C VAL A 404 35.71 6.82 -2.09
N GLN A 405 36.87 6.62 -2.72
CA GLN A 405 36.93 6.47 -4.18
C GLN A 405 36.49 5.06 -4.64
N PHE A 406 35.39 5.01 -5.39
CA PHE A 406 34.92 3.85 -6.14
C PHE A 406 33.92 4.31 -7.21
N ALA A 407 33.47 3.38 -8.06
CA ALA A 407 32.68 3.68 -9.26
C ALA A 407 31.44 4.57 -9.02
N LEU A 408 30.75 4.41 -7.89
CA LEU A 408 29.57 5.23 -7.56
C LEU A 408 29.96 6.70 -7.36
N ILE A 409 31.00 6.99 -6.57
CA ILE A 409 31.46 8.37 -6.36
C ILE A 409 32.05 8.96 -7.65
N ASP A 410 32.67 8.14 -8.49
CA ASP A 410 33.15 8.58 -9.80
C ASP A 410 32.00 9.06 -10.70
N LYS A 411 30.81 8.44 -10.63
CA LYS A 411 29.61 8.93 -11.37
C LYS A 411 29.29 10.38 -11.00
N PHE A 412 29.36 10.73 -9.72
CA PHE A 412 29.13 12.10 -9.25
C PHE A 412 30.14 13.08 -9.85
N LEU A 413 31.43 12.72 -9.80
CA LEU A 413 32.51 13.55 -10.34
C LEU A 413 32.33 13.80 -11.84
N TYR A 414 32.16 12.76 -12.64
CA TYR A 414 32.09 12.89 -14.10
C TYR A 414 30.81 13.60 -14.56
N GLY A 415 29.68 13.34 -13.91
CA GLY A 415 28.45 14.10 -14.15
C GLY A 415 28.64 15.59 -13.86
N TYR A 416 29.23 15.92 -12.69
CA TYR A 416 29.52 17.30 -12.29
C TYR A 416 30.45 17.99 -13.28
N MET A 417 31.56 17.34 -13.66
CA MET A 417 32.52 17.88 -14.62
C MET A 417 31.86 18.19 -15.96
N ALA A 418 31.02 17.28 -16.48
CA ALA A 418 30.30 17.47 -17.73
C ALA A 418 29.31 18.64 -17.65
N GLY A 419 28.61 18.77 -16.53
CA GLY A 419 27.71 19.89 -16.28
C GLY A 419 28.42 21.24 -16.29
N VAL A 420 29.54 21.36 -15.56
CA VAL A 420 30.37 22.57 -15.53
C VAL A 420 30.87 22.92 -16.94
N LYS A 421 31.46 21.96 -17.64
CA LYS A 421 32.04 22.18 -18.98
C LYS A 421 31.00 22.52 -20.05
N SER A 422 29.74 22.13 -19.86
CA SER A 422 28.64 22.43 -20.80
C SER A 422 28.24 23.90 -20.84
N VAL A 423 28.55 24.66 -19.78
CA VAL A 423 28.22 26.09 -19.66
C VAL A 423 29.45 26.99 -19.50
N ASN A 424 30.56 26.41 -19.03
CA ASN A 424 31.81 27.11 -18.81
C ASN A 424 32.98 26.21 -19.24
N SER A 425 33.32 26.25 -20.54
CA SER A 425 34.39 25.43 -21.11
C SER A 425 35.78 25.73 -20.53
N ASP A 426 35.97 26.96 -20.05
CA ASP A 426 37.25 27.48 -19.56
C ASP A 426 37.47 27.20 -18.07
N ALA A 427 36.44 26.73 -17.34
CA ALA A 427 36.53 26.45 -15.91
C ALA A 427 37.58 25.36 -15.60
N GLU A 428 38.43 25.61 -14.61
CA GLU A 428 39.28 24.59 -13.98
C GLU A 428 38.46 23.86 -12.91
N ILE A 429 38.58 22.53 -12.87
CA ILE A 429 37.84 21.69 -11.94
C ILE A 429 38.84 20.95 -11.07
N LEU A 430 38.92 21.34 -9.79
CA LEU A 430 39.71 20.66 -8.78
C LEU A 430 38.88 19.50 -8.22
N PHE A 431 39.50 18.35 -7.97
CA PHE A 431 38.82 17.25 -7.31
C PHE A 431 39.76 16.46 -6.40
N ASP A 432 39.25 16.09 -5.22
CA ASP A 432 39.97 15.31 -4.22
C ASP A 432 39.03 14.26 -3.59
N TYR A 433 39.59 13.18 -3.07
CA TYR A 433 38.86 12.17 -2.30
C TYR A 433 39.37 12.16 -0.86
N ALA A 434 38.44 12.29 0.09
CA ALA A 434 38.75 12.23 1.52
C ALA A 434 39.20 10.83 1.97
N ASN A 435 38.86 9.79 1.21
CA ASN A 435 39.01 8.38 1.58
C ASN A 435 38.28 8.02 2.89
N SER A 436 37.21 8.75 3.19
CA SER A 436 36.30 8.53 4.31
C SER A 436 34.94 9.17 4.03
N PHE A 437 33.89 8.61 4.63
CA PHE A 437 32.56 9.22 4.69
C PHE A 437 32.25 9.84 6.05
N THR A 438 33.12 9.69 7.06
CA THR A 438 32.80 10.00 8.47
C THR A 438 33.72 11.02 9.13
N GLU A 439 34.77 11.49 8.45
CA GLU A 439 35.83 12.32 9.03
C GLU A 439 35.70 13.78 8.57
N SER A 440 34.84 14.56 9.24
CA SER A 440 34.56 15.97 8.90
C SER A 440 35.82 16.84 8.82
N ASP A 441 36.80 16.63 9.70
CA ASP A 441 38.06 17.39 9.74
C ASP A 441 38.85 17.29 8.42
N ILE A 442 38.75 16.14 7.73
CA ILE A 442 39.36 15.95 6.40
C ILE A 442 38.63 16.80 5.36
N GLY A 443 37.30 16.84 5.43
CA GLY A 443 36.47 17.69 4.57
C GLY A 443 36.83 19.17 4.67
N VAL A 444 36.99 19.68 5.90
CA VAL A 444 37.44 21.07 6.15
C VAL A 444 38.79 21.31 5.48
N THR A 445 39.73 20.39 5.68
CA THR A 445 41.11 20.51 5.17
C THR A 445 41.15 20.55 3.65
N LEU A 446 40.43 19.65 2.97
CA LEU A 446 40.38 19.58 1.51
C LEU A 446 39.67 20.79 0.90
N ALA A 447 38.52 21.19 1.45
CA ALA A 447 37.77 22.33 0.96
C ALA A 447 38.56 23.64 1.10
N THR A 448 39.23 23.83 2.26
CA THR A 448 40.15 24.95 2.46
C THR A 448 41.30 24.93 1.46
N ALA A 449 41.83 23.75 1.12
CA ALA A 449 42.91 23.63 0.14
C ALA A 449 42.46 23.96 -1.28
N GLN A 450 41.26 23.55 -1.69
CA GLN A 450 40.68 23.92 -2.99
C GLN A 450 40.33 25.42 -3.05
N ASN A 451 39.76 25.99 -1.98
CA ASN A 451 39.48 27.41 -1.90
C ASN A 451 40.76 28.27 -1.94
N ASN A 452 41.84 27.84 -1.30
CA ASN A 452 43.17 28.47 -1.44
C ASN A 452 43.73 28.42 -2.87
N GLN A 453 43.21 27.53 -3.72
CA GLN A 453 43.49 27.47 -5.16
C GLN A 453 42.45 28.25 -5.99
N ASN A 454 41.63 29.07 -5.33
CA ASN A 454 40.55 29.92 -5.85
C ASN A 454 39.26 29.20 -6.22
N ALA A 455 39.03 27.95 -5.79
CA ALA A 455 37.72 27.34 -5.94
C ALA A 455 36.67 28.13 -5.14
N ASP A 456 35.65 28.66 -5.81
CA ASP A 456 34.59 29.48 -5.20
C ASP A 456 33.23 28.78 -5.15
N VAL A 457 33.09 27.64 -5.84
CA VAL A 457 31.97 26.71 -5.71
C VAL A 457 32.51 25.30 -5.57
N ILE A 458 32.20 24.59 -4.48
CA ILE A 458 32.70 23.24 -4.18
C ILE A 458 31.52 22.29 -3.94
N PHE A 459 31.39 21.27 -4.78
CA PHE A 459 30.43 20.19 -4.61
C PHE A 459 31.02 19.05 -3.80
N HIS A 460 30.33 18.60 -2.75
CA HIS A 460 30.76 17.42 -2.00
C HIS A 460 29.83 16.23 -2.26
N ALA A 461 30.42 15.04 -2.38
CA ALA A 461 29.74 13.74 -2.39
C ALA A 461 30.44 12.83 -1.37
N ALA A 462 30.41 13.26 -0.11
CA ALA A 462 31.29 12.74 0.94
C ALA A 462 30.59 12.41 2.27
N GLY A 463 29.26 12.23 2.28
CA GLY A 463 28.49 11.88 3.47
C GLY A 463 28.79 12.83 4.64
N GLY A 464 29.01 12.28 5.85
CA GLY A 464 29.38 13.06 7.04
C GLY A 464 30.69 13.85 6.91
N THR A 465 31.64 13.41 6.08
CA THR A 465 32.85 14.18 5.76
C THR A 465 32.50 15.49 5.03
N GLY A 466 31.45 15.45 4.22
CA GLY A 466 30.90 16.61 3.51
C GLY A 466 30.41 17.75 4.41
N LEU A 467 30.03 17.46 5.65
CA LEU A 467 29.66 18.49 6.62
C LEU A 467 30.83 19.44 6.90
N GLY A 468 32.07 18.93 6.88
CA GLY A 468 33.27 19.76 6.98
C GLY A 468 33.51 20.66 5.76
N VAL A 469 33.02 20.27 4.58
CA VAL A 469 33.05 21.14 3.38
C VAL A 469 32.12 22.33 3.57
N ILE A 470 30.91 22.09 4.10
CA ILE A 470 29.93 23.15 4.41
C ILE A 470 30.47 24.06 5.53
N GLU A 471 31.11 23.49 6.55
CA GLU A 471 31.77 24.28 7.60
C GLU A 471 32.85 25.20 7.02
N ALA A 472 33.75 24.67 6.19
CA ALA A 472 34.80 25.45 5.54
C ALA A 472 34.24 26.55 4.62
N ALA A 473 33.09 26.31 3.98
CA ALA A 473 32.39 27.30 3.15
C ALA A 473 32.00 28.54 3.96
N GLY A 474 31.45 28.34 5.16
CA GLY A 474 31.14 29.43 6.08
C GLY A 474 32.37 30.13 6.67
N GLU A 475 33.48 29.42 6.87
CA GLU A 475 34.72 30.00 7.39
C GLU A 475 35.50 30.82 6.35
N SER A 476 35.47 30.39 5.09
CA SER A 476 36.30 30.92 4.00
C SER A 476 35.51 31.64 2.91
N ASP A 477 34.19 31.81 3.09
CA ASP A 477 33.29 32.58 2.22
C ASP A 477 33.30 32.10 0.76
N PHE A 478 32.93 30.83 0.56
CA PHE A 478 32.68 30.24 -0.76
C PHE A 478 31.36 29.46 -0.76
N TRP A 479 30.89 29.03 -1.94
CA TRP A 479 29.68 28.24 -2.07
C TRP A 479 29.95 26.74 -1.92
N ALA A 480 29.28 26.08 -0.99
CA ALA A 480 29.14 24.62 -0.98
C ALA A 480 27.93 24.19 -1.79
N ILE A 481 28.06 23.07 -2.52
CA ILE A 481 26.92 22.32 -3.04
C ILE A 481 26.81 21.04 -2.20
N GLY A 482 25.65 20.83 -1.59
CA GLY A 482 25.34 19.68 -0.76
C GLY A 482 24.98 18.41 -1.56
N VAL A 483 24.78 17.30 -0.86
CA VAL A 483 24.36 16.02 -1.47
C VAL A 483 23.31 15.28 -0.63
N ASP A 484 22.62 14.35 -1.31
CA ASP A 484 21.61 13.41 -0.84
C ASP A 484 20.29 14.05 -0.39
N SER A 485 20.36 15.03 0.50
CA SER A 485 19.21 15.81 0.98
C SER A 485 19.43 17.30 0.77
N ASP A 486 18.37 18.09 0.94
CA ASP A 486 18.49 19.54 0.99
C ASP A 486 19.25 19.95 2.26
N GLN A 487 20.50 20.38 2.08
CA GLN A 487 21.41 20.78 3.14
C GLN A 487 21.40 22.30 3.36
N SER A 488 20.51 23.04 2.69
CA SER A 488 20.43 24.50 2.77
C SER A 488 20.27 25.01 4.20
N SER A 489 19.65 24.24 5.09
CA SER A 489 19.47 24.64 6.49
C SER A 489 20.74 24.56 7.35
N LEU A 490 21.78 23.84 6.90
CA LEU A 490 23.03 23.69 7.64
C LEU A 490 23.82 25.01 7.65
N ASP A 491 23.90 25.67 6.50
CA ASP A 491 24.35 27.06 6.39
C ASP A 491 23.62 27.77 5.23
N PRO A 492 22.50 28.47 5.51
CA PRO A 492 21.68 29.11 4.49
C PRO A 492 22.39 30.17 3.66
N ASN A 493 23.54 30.68 4.10
CA ASN A 493 24.26 31.73 3.37
C ASN A 493 25.39 31.17 2.49
N HIS A 494 25.78 29.91 2.66
CA HIS A 494 26.93 29.32 1.97
C HIS A 494 26.63 27.98 1.30
N VAL A 495 25.45 27.38 1.54
CA VAL A 495 24.96 26.27 0.72
C VAL A 495 24.20 26.83 -0.48
N LEU A 496 24.79 26.72 -1.67
CA LEU A 496 24.23 27.21 -2.93
C LEU A 496 22.99 26.42 -3.35
N CYS A 497 23.10 25.09 -3.31
CA CYS A 497 22.03 24.12 -3.52
C CYS A 497 22.53 22.75 -3.05
N SER A 498 21.69 21.71 -3.13
CA SER A 498 22.08 20.31 -2.94
C SER A 498 21.72 19.49 -4.16
N MET A 499 22.59 18.56 -4.55
CA MET A 499 22.22 17.45 -5.42
C MET A 499 21.48 16.42 -4.58
N VAL A 500 20.18 16.22 -4.81
CA VAL A 500 19.36 15.33 -3.97
C VAL A 500 19.24 13.94 -4.56
N LYS A 501 19.20 12.93 -3.69
CA LYS A 501 18.84 11.54 -3.99
C LYS A 501 17.62 11.18 -3.14
N ARG A 502 16.51 10.83 -3.78
CA ARG A 502 15.22 10.60 -3.11
C ARG A 502 15.09 9.16 -2.64
N PHE A 503 15.84 8.81 -1.59
CA PHE A 503 15.73 7.51 -0.93
C PHE A 503 14.31 7.24 -0.39
N ASP A 504 13.64 8.30 0.08
CA ASP A 504 12.25 8.24 0.52
C ASP A 504 11.30 7.80 -0.61
N TYR A 505 11.53 8.31 -1.83
CA TYR A 505 10.79 7.91 -3.02
C TYR A 505 11.10 6.46 -3.43
N ALA A 506 12.38 6.09 -3.48
CA ALA A 506 12.81 4.74 -3.84
C ALA A 506 12.17 3.67 -2.92
N VAL A 507 12.17 3.93 -1.61
CA VAL A 507 11.53 3.09 -0.60
C VAL A 507 10.02 3.03 -0.82
N TYR A 508 9.37 4.17 -1.06
CA TYR A 508 7.93 4.22 -1.31
C TYR A 508 7.53 3.36 -2.53
N GLU A 509 8.23 3.52 -3.66
CA GLU A 509 7.91 2.75 -4.88
C GLU A 509 8.26 1.26 -4.72
N ALA A 510 9.36 0.91 -4.06
CA ALA A 510 9.69 -0.49 -3.75
C ALA A 510 8.56 -1.20 -2.99
N ILE A 511 8.04 -0.54 -1.95
CA ILE A 511 6.94 -1.06 -1.14
C ILE A 511 5.68 -1.20 -1.98
N LYS A 512 5.36 -0.18 -2.77
CA LYS A 512 4.21 -0.21 -3.67
C LYS A 512 4.30 -1.35 -4.68
N HIS A 513 5.48 -1.60 -5.27
CA HIS A 513 5.69 -2.74 -6.17
C HIS A 513 5.36 -4.08 -5.49
N VAL A 514 5.79 -4.26 -4.23
CA VAL A 514 5.47 -5.47 -3.46
C VAL A 514 3.97 -5.59 -3.21
N LEU A 515 3.33 -4.54 -2.67
CA LEU A 515 1.92 -4.59 -2.26
C LEU A 515 0.96 -4.66 -3.44
N GLU A 516 1.34 -4.13 -4.60
CA GLU A 516 0.57 -4.24 -5.85
C GLU A 516 0.83 -5.55 -6.61
N GLY A 517 1.73 -6.41 -6.12
CA GLY A 517 2.08 -7.69 -6.74
C GLY A 517 2.89 -7.54 -8.03
N SER A 518 3.61 -6.43 -8.20
CA SER A 518 4.46 -6.13 -9.35
C SER A 518 5.97 -6.20 -9.04
N PHE A 519 6.33 -6.73 -7.87
CA PHE A 519 7.74 -6.96 -7.50
C PHE A 519 8.45 -7.84 -8.53
N VAL A 520 9.63 -7.39 -8.97
CA VAL A 520 10.55 -8.12 -9.83
C VAL A 520 11.95 -7.94 -9.25
N GLY A 521 12.70 -9.03 -9.11
CA GLY A 521 14.10 -8.98 -8.71
C GLY A 521 15.02 -8.41 -9.78
N GLY A 522 16.23 -8.03 -9.40
CA GLY A 522 17.19 -7.32 -10.24
C GLY A 522 17.25 -5.82 -9.96
N ASN A 523 17.93 -5.06 -10.82
CA ASN A 523 18.18 -3.65 -10.62
C ASN A 523 17.10 -2.75 -11.26
N MET A 524 16.52 -1.85 -10.46
CA MET A 524 15.80 -0.67 -10.92
C MET A 524 16.69 0.55 -10.74
N GLU A 525 16.76 1.40 -11.75
CA GLU A 525 17.61 2.59 -11.73
C GLU A 525 16.75 3.84 -11.92
N TYR A 526 16.78 4.76 -10.95
CA TYR A 526 15.99 6.00 -10.99
C TYR A 526 16.85 7.23 -11.26
N GLY A 527 16.35 8.14 -12.09
CA GLY A 527 17.08 9.33 -12.54
C GLY A 527 16.28 10.62 -12.45
N LEU A 528 16.60 11.56 -13.34
CA LEU A 528 15.90 12.84 -13.46
C LEU A 528 14.45 12.66 -13.95
N GLU A 529 14.15 11.58 -14.67
CA GLU A 529 12.81 11.30 -15.22
C GLU A 529 11.78 11.08 -14.10
N GLU A 530 12.16 10.38 -13.03
CA GLU A 530 11.31 10.13 -11.87
C GLU A 530 11.40 11.23 -10.80
N ASP A 531 12.15 12.31 -11.03
CA ASP A 531 12.55 13.29 -10.01
C ASP A 531 13.25 12.63 -8.79
N ALA A 532 13.87 11.46 -9.01
CA ALA A 532 14.55 10.70 -7.96
C ALA A 532 15.96 11.22 -7.68
N VAL A 533 16.57 11.88 -8.68
CA VAL A 533 17.73 12.75 -8.50
C VAL A 533 17.43 14.14 -9.05
N GLY A 534 18.22 15.13 -8.66
CA GLY A 534 18.08 16.50 -9.14
C GLY A 534 18.79 17.49 -8.23
N TYR A 535 18.27 18.71 -8.13
CA TYR A 535 18.76 19.69 -7.17
C TYR A 535 17.62 20.28 -6.32
N MET A 536 17.97 20.71 -5.11
CA MET A 536 17.11 21.53 -4.25
C MET A 536 17.87 22.76 -3.77
N ASP A 537 17.15 23.87 -3.64
CA ASP A 537 17.67 25.15 -3.15
C ASP A 537 16.69 25.72 -2.12
N GLY A 538 16.71 25.15 -0.91
CA GLY A 538 15.86 25.57 0.19
C GLY A 538 16.16 26.99 0.70
N ALA A 539 17.36 27.51 0.46
CA ALA A 539 17.77 28.86 0.85
C ALA A 539 17.42 29.92 -0.20
N GLY A 540 17.20 29.54 -1.45
CA GLY A 540 16.93 30.46 -2.56
C GLY A 540 18.19 31.17 -3.08
N ASN A 541 19.35 30.50 -3.01
CA ASN A 541 20.65 31.05 -3.42
C ASN A 541 20.90 30.92 -4.93
N VAL A 542 20.23 29.98 -5.62
CA VAL A 542 20.31 29.84 -7.08
C VAL A 542 19.44 30.91 -7.73
N SER A 543 20.07 31.78 -8.53
CA SER A 543 19.33 32.82 -9.25
C SER A 543 18.33 32.23 -10.25
N ASN A 544 17.20 32.91 -10.48
CA ASN A 544 16.17 32.44 -11.42
C ASN A 544 16.71 32.11 -12.82
N LEU A 545 17.68 32.88 -13.33
CA LEU A 545 18.27 32.64 -14.65
C LEU A 545 19.09 31.34 -14.68
N ILE A 546 19.79 31.03 -13.59
CA ILE A 546 20.55 29.79 -13.45
C ILE A 546 19.58 28.61 -13.28
N ALA A 547 18.52 28.76 -12.49
CA ALA A 547 17.48 27.75 -12.33
C ALA A 547 16.77 27.42 -13.66
N GLU A 548 16.42 28.43 -14.47
CA GLU A 548 15.87 28.23 -15.81
C GLU A 548 16.83 27.46 -16.72
N SER A 549 18.14 27.71 -16.59
CA SER A 549 19.16 26.98 -17.34
C SER A 549 19.27 25.53 -16.86
N ALA A 550 19.28 25.29 -15.55
CA ALA A 550 19.27 23.95 -14.96
C ALA A 550 18.08 23.12 -15.45
N GLU A 551 16.87 23.67 -15.46
CA GLU A 551 15.65 23.01 -15.96
C GLU A 551 15.70 22.72 -17.48
N LEU A 552 16.33 23.60 -18.26
CA LEU A 552 16.56 23.33 -19.68
C LEU A 552 17.48 22.13 -19.88
N TYR A 553 18.61 22.06 -19.15
CA TYR A 553 19.52 20.91 -19.24
C TYR A 553 18.88 19.62 -18.72
N LYS A 554 18.11 19.68 -17.62
CA LYS A 554 17.30 18.55 -17.14
C LYS A 554 16.37 18.02 -18.23
N SER A 555 15.65 18.90 -18.91
CA SER A 555 14.76 18.52 -20.01
C SER A 555 15.51 17.83 -21.16
N LYS A 556 16.71 18.31 -21.49
CA LYS A 556 17.56 17.71 -22.53
C LYS A 556 18.05 16.32 -22.14
N ILE A 557 18.46 16.12 -20.89
CA ILE A 557 18.88 14.82 -20.37
C ILE A 557 17.72 13.81 -20.40
N ILE A 558 16.55 14.20 -19.87
CA ILE A 558 15.35 13.35 -19.88
C ILE A 558 14.95 12.98 -21.32
N SER A 559 15.07 13.91 -22.27
CA SER A 559 14.76 13.62 -23.68
C SER A 559 15.80 12.76 -24.41
N GLY A 560 16.97 12.52 -23.81
CA GLY A 560 18.11 11.84 -24.43
C GLY A 560 18.91 12.70 -25.42
N GLU A 561 18.66 14.02 -25.49
CA GLU A 561 19.49 14.95 -26.27
C GLU A 561 20.90 15.05 -25.68
N ILE A 562 21.01 14.96 -24.35
CA ILE A 562 22.27 14.89 -23.62
C ILE A 562 22.34 13.53 -22.93
N ILE A 563 23.38 12.76 -23.25
CA ILE A 563 23.74 11.55 -22.53
C ILE A 563 24.86 11.93 -21.57
N VAL A 564 24.58 11.86 -20.28
CA VAL A 564 25.52 12.30 -19.24
C VAL A 564 26.59 11.24 -19.03
N PRO A 565 27.88 11.60 -18.98
CA PRO A 565 28.94 10.65 -18.69
C PRO A 565 28.94 10.23 -17.22
N TYR A 566 29.36 9.00 -16.96
CA TYR A 566 29.36 8.39 -15.63
C TYR A 566 30.72 7.77 -15.25
N ASP A 567 31.69 7.81 -16.15
CA ASP A 567 33.05 7.34 -15.96
C ASP A 567 34.04 8.15 -16.84
N GLU A 568 35.34 7.89 -16.70
CA GLU A 568 36.40 8.57 -17.46
C GLU A 568 36.22 8.43 -18.97
N THR A 569 35.85 7.23 -19.43
CA THR A 569 35.76 6.92 -20.86
C THR A 569 34.62 7.69 -21.51
N THR A 570 33.44 7.65 -20.89
CA THR A 570 32.26 8.38 -21.37
C THR A 570 32.44 9.89 -21.25
N TYR A 571 33.19 10.37 -20.24
CA TYR A 571 33.51 11.79 -20.09
C TYR A 571 34.45 12.28 -21.20
N ASP A 572 35.51 11.53 -21.52
CA ASP A 572 36.43 11.85 -22.60
C ASP A 572 35.73 11.89 -23.98
N GLU A 573 34.70 11.06 -24.17
CA GLU A 573 33.83 11.11 -25.36
C GLU A 573 32.91 12.34 -25.34
N PHE A 574 32.40 12.74 -24.17
CA PHE A 574 31.49 13.86 -24.01
C PHE A 574 32.14 15.22 -24.34
N ILE A 575 33.42 15.41 -24.02
CA ILE A 575 34.13 16.69 -24.20
C ILE A 575 34.80 16.87 -25.57
N GLN A 576 34.69 15.89 -26.47
CA GLN A 576 35.18 15.95 -27.86
C GLN A 576 34.16 16.63 -28.79
#